data_AF-A0A4W5R5R5-F1
#
_entry.id   AF-A0A4W5R5R5-F1
#
_cell.length_a   1.000
_cell.length_b   1.000
_cell.length_c   1.000
_cell.angle_alpha   90.00
_cell.angle_beta   90.00
_cell.angle_gamma   90.00
#
_symmetry.space_group_name_H-M   'P 1'
#
loop_
_entity.id
_entity.type
_entity.pdbx_description
1 polymer ?
#
loop_
_entity_poly.entity_id
_entity_poly.type
_entity_poly.pdbx_seq_one_letter_code
_entity_poly.pdbx_strand_id
1 'polypeptide(L)'
;MDERLLQGAIEDFRLNFQPRWSRREYDLSNPDKVKNQDGIQMLPGLVGEDPDSQGRLKKQQEQLREWSVQQQHELATARYQQRLEEQQYDQDRVDLDIKALLLQKIEEERRRAAVLATKDFNLATAAENAEKRWKKWQQQQEEDNRTDILNQLQGELLSKSQEQGITVLGLPHLRPDSCKGLTNKQLQHIIDCHQQQIEEKRAEQQQEELHQDQFCVASARTALLLERRQARINKQLRRTLDKTNAQLSEAHHEQLEAFHMIRFRHMDTPVHLLICLLFSVH
;
A
#
# COMPACT_ATOMS: atom_id res chain seq x y z
N MET A 1 -121.06 163.15 -0.83
CA MET A 1 -119.74 163.13 -1.51
C MET A 1 -118.73 162.22 -0.77
N ASP A 2 -119.18 161.20 -0.02
CA ASP A 2 -118.30 160.31 0.78
C ASP A 2 -118.21 158.87 0.27
N GLU A 3 -119.19 158.35 -0.48
CA GLU A 3 -119.21 156.92 -0.85
C GLU A 3 -118.10 156.51 -1.83
N ARG A 4 -117.72 157.40 -2.76
CA ARG A 4 -116.66 157.12 -3.74
C ARG A 4 -115.26 157.11 -3.12
N LEU A 5 -115.02 157.96 -2.11
CA LEU A 5 -113.76 157.99 -1.36
C LEU A 5 -113.61 156.72 -0.50
N LEU A 6 -114.71 156.27 0.12
CA LEU A 6 -114.73 155.01 0.86
C LEU A 6 -114.44 153.80 -0.03
N GLN A 7 -115.04 153.75 -1.24
CA GLN A 7 -114.76 152.67 -2.20
C GLN A 7 -113.29 152.66 -2.64
N GLY A 8 -112.71 153.82 -2.96
CA GLY A 8 -111.28 153.92 -3.28
C GLY A 8 -110.39 153.43 -2.15
N ALA A 9 -110.66 153.84 -0.90
CA ALA A 9 -109.90 153.37 0.26
C ALA A 9 -110.02 151.85 0.51
N ILE A 10 -111.18 151.25 0.23
CA ILE A 10 -111.39 149.80 0.34
C ILE A 10 -110.61 149.06 -0.75
N GLU A 11 -110.62 149.55 -1.99
CA GLU A 11 -109.84 148.96 -3.08
C GLU A 11 -108.34 149.05 -2.81
N ASP A 12 -107.85 150.20 -2.36
CA ASP A 12 -106.44 150.39 -1.95
C ASP A 12 -106.06 149.45 -0.80
N PHE A 13 -106.94 149.27 0.19
CA PHE A 13 -106.70 148.34 1.30
C PHE A 13 -106.64 146.89 0.82
N ARG A 14 -107.53 146.48 -0.09
CA ARG A 14 -107.53 145.11 -0.66
C ARG A 14 -106.28 144.83 -1.50
N LEU A 15 -105.86 145.80 -2.32
CA LEU A 15 -104.68 145.66 -3.16
C LEU A 15 -103.39 145.57 -2.33
N ASN A 16 -103.27 146.39 -1.28
CA ASN A 16 -102.04 146.46 -0.48
C ASN A 16 -101.96 145.38 0.62
N PHE A 17 -103.08 145.04 1.28
CA PHE A 17 -103.08 144.18 2.46
C PHE A 17 -103.78 142.82 2.29
N GLN A 18 -104.48 142.58 1.17
CA GLN A 18 -105.12 141.29 0.88
C GLN A 18 -104.68 140.62 -0.44
N PRO A 19 -103.42 140.78 -0.93
CA PRO A 19 -103.03 140.13 -2.17
C PRO A 19 -102.88 138.60 -1.98
N ARG A 20 -103.13 137.83 -3.04
CA ARG A 20 -103.14 136.34 -3.01
C ARG A 20 -101.86 135.73 -2.43
N TRP A 21 -100.71 136.33 -2.72
CA TRP A 21 -99.39 135.87 -2.29
C TRP A 21 -99.10 136.13 -0.81
N SER A 22 -99.85 137.01 -0.14
CA SER A 22 -99.70 137.28 1.29
C SER A 22 -100.55 136.35 2.18
N ARG A 23 -101.32 135.43 1.59
CA ARG A 23 -102.10 134.44 2.36
C ARG A 23 -101.17 133.44 3.05
N ARG A 24 -101.52 133.05 4.29
CA ARG A 24 -100.75 132.08 5.10
C ARG A 24 -100.62 130.71 4.44
N GLU A 25 -101.58 130.36 3.59
CA GLU A 25 -101.65 129.10 2.82
C GLU A 25 -101.12 129.25 1.39
N TYR A 26 -100.58 130.42 1.02
CA TYR A 26 -100.08 130.64 -0.34
C TYR A 26 -98.92 129.71 -0.66
N ASP A 27 -98.09 129.38 0.30
CA ASP A 27 -97.09 128.33 0.18
C ASP A 27 -97.75 127.01 -0.26
N LEU A 28 -98.83 126.55 0.36
CA LEU A 28 -99.55 125.32 -0.06
C LEU A 28 -100.31 125.48 -1.39
N SER A 29 -100.82 126.68 -1.68
CA SER A 29 -101.64 126.99 -2.87
C SER A 29 -100.85 127.56 -4.05
N ASN A 30 -99.51 127.62 -3.96
CA ASN A 30 -98.64 128.13 -5.01
C ASN A 30 -98.58 127.13 -6.17
N PRO A 31 -99.04 127.48 -7.39
CA PRO A 31 -98.98 126.59 -8.55
C PRO A 31 -97.54 126.17 -8.92
N ASP A 32 -96.52 126.93 -8.54
CA ASP A 32 -95.11 126.61 -8.85
C ASP A 32 -94.42 125.73 -7.80
N LYS A 33 -95.10 125.33 -6.71
CA LYS A 33 -94.50 124.48 -5.67
C LYS A 33 -94.10 123.08 -6.17
N VAL A 34 -94.75 122.56 -7.21
CA VAL A 34 -94.44 121.24 -7.79
C VAL A 34 -93.17 121.29 -8.63
N LYS A 35 -92.87 122.42 -9.28
CA LYS A 35 -91.69 122.59 -10.13
C LYS A 35 -90.40 122.79 -9.32
N ASN A 36 -90.50 123.28 -8.09
CA ASN A 36 -89.35 123.53 -7.22
C ASN A 36 -88.98 122.32 -6.34
N GLN A 37 -89.57 121.14 -6.58
CA GLN A 37 -89.28 119.89 -5.87
C GLN A 37 -88.24 119.02 -6.60
N ASP A 38 -87.22 119.63 -7.20
CA ASP A 38 -86.09 118.91 -7.81
C ASP A 38 -85.09 118.35 -6.77
N GLY A 39 -85.52 118.21 -5.52
CA GLY A 39 -84.74 117.67 -4.41
C GLY A 39 -85.22 116.26 -4.05
N ILE A 40 -84.67 115.27 -4.75
CA ILE A 40 -84.50 113.84 -4.35
C ILE A 40 -85.53 113.36 -3.31
N GLN A 41 -86.67 112.89 -3.79
CA GLN A 41 -87.69 112.19 -3.02
C GLN A 41 -87.33 110.69 -2.87
N MET A 42 -86.08 110.38 -2.51
CA MET A 42 -85.58 109.02 -2.33
C MET A 42 -84.78 108.93 -1.02
N LEU A 43 -85.02 107.88 -0.23
CA LEU A 43 -84.16 107.54 0.92
C LEU A 43 -82.69 107.48 0.45
N PRO A 44 -81.72 107.99 1.21
CA PRO A 44 -80.30 107.75 0.94
C PRO A 44 -80.06 106.24 0.77
N GLY A 45 -79.38 105.86 -0.31
CA GLY A 45 -79.33 104.49 -0.85
C GLY A 45 -79.20 103.38 0.18
N LEU A 46 -79.93 102.29 -0.05
CA LEU A 46 -79.93 101.10 0.80
C LEU A 46 -78.54 100.44 0.75
N VAL A 47 -77.95 100.14 1.90
CA VAL A 47 -76.62 99.51 2.02
C VAL A 47 -76.51 98.15 1.29
N GLY A 48 -77.65 97.52 0.98
CA GLY A 48 -77.71 96.28 0.21
C GLY A 48 -77.72 96.44 -1.31
N GLU A 49 -77.87 97.66 -1.83
CA GLU A 49 -77.84 97.90 -3.27
C GLU A 49 -76.39 98.03 -3.76
N ASP A 50 -76.00 97.11 -4.63
CA ASP A 50 -74.67 97.07 -5.23
C ASP A 50 -74.74 97.47 -6.72
N PRO A 51 -74.49 98.74 -7.04
CA PRO A 51 -74.52 99.21 -8.42
C PRO A 51 -73.45 98.55 -9.31
N ASP A 52 -72.37 97.98 -8.73
CA ASP A 52 -71.29 97.28 -9.47
C ASP A 52 -71.40 95.74 -9.37
N SER A 53 -72.59 95.21 -9.09
CA SER A 53 -72.84 93.75 -8.99
C SER A 53 -72.42 92.99 -10.25
N GLN A 54 -72.60 93.57 -11.43
CA GLN A 54 -72.15 92.98 -12.69
C GLN A 54 -70.61 92.97 -12.82
N GLY A 55 -69.92 94.01 -12.37
CA GLY A 55 -68.46 94.06 -12.36
C GLY A 55 -67.84 93.04 -11.40
N ARG A 56 -68.45 92.89 -10.21
CA ARG A 56 -68.11 91.83 -9.24
C ARG A 56 -68.27 90.44 -9.84
N LEU A 57 -69.41 90.17 -10.48
CA LEU A 57 -69.70 88.86 -11.07
C LEU A 57 -68.69 88.49 -12.18
N LYS A 58 -68.34 89.45 -13.04
CA LYS A 58 -67.32 89.23 -14.08
C LYS A 58 -65.96 88.86 -13.47
N LYS A 59 -65.50 89.59 -12.46
CA LYS A 59 -64.25 89.29 -11.75
C LYS A 59 -64.28 87.91 -11.08
N GLN A 60 -65.40 87.54 -10.47
CA GLN A 60 -65.56 86.20 -9.87
C GLN A 60 -65.53 85.09 -10.94
N GLN A 61 -66.16 85.32 -12.09
CA GLN A 61 -66.12 84.37 -13.21
C GLN A 61 -64.70 84.22 -13.78
N GLU A 62 -63.95 85.31 -13.90
CA GLU A 62 -62.55 85.30 -14.32
C GLU A 62 -61.68 84.53 -13.33
N GLN A 63 -61.83 84.79 -12.02
CA GLN A 63 -61.11 84.04 -10.97
C GLN A 63 -61.40 82.55 -11.01
N LEU A 64 -62.67 82.15 -11.13
CA LEU A 64 -63.05 80.74 -11.22
C LEU A 64 -62.49 80.09 -12.49
N ARG A 65 -62.48 80.81 -13.61
CA ARG A 65 -61.89 80.33 -14.86
C ARG A 65 -60.38 80.13 -14.69
N GLU A 66 -59.67 81.10 -14.13
CA GLU A 66 -58.23 81.01 -13.89
C GLU A 66 -57.87 79.85 -12.96
N TRP A 67 -58.58 79.70 -11.83
CA TRP A 67 -58.38 78.57 -10.93
C TRP A 67 -58.68 77.24 -11.59
N SER A 68 -59.74 77.14 -12.38
CA SER A 68 -60.05 75.90 -13.10
C SER A 68 -58.94 75.55 -14.11
N VAL A 69 -58.38 76.54 -14.80
CA VAL A 69 -57.27 76.32 -15.75
C VAL A 69 -56.00 75.90 -15.01
N GLN A 70 -55.68 76.54 -13.88
CA GLN A 70 -54.55 76.17 -13.03
C GLN A 70 -54.67 74.73 -12.53
N GLN A 71 -55.83 74.35 -11.98
CA GLN A 71 -56.08 72.98 -11.52
C GLN A 71 -55.98 71.94 -12.65
N GLN A 72 -56.49 72.27 -13.85
CA GLN A 72 -56.34 71.38 -15.02
C GLN A 72 -54.88 71.22 -15.41
N HIS A 73 -54.10 72.30 -15.38
CA HIS A 73 -52.67 72.26 -15.68
C HIS A 73 -51.91 71.42 -14.66
N GLU A 74 -52.13 71.66 -13.36
CA GLU A 74 -51.52 70.89 -12.27
C GLU A 74 -51.88 69.40 -12.31
N LEU A 75 -53.14 69.08 -12.62
CA LEU A 75 -53.55 67.69 -12.80
C LEU A 75 -52.88 67.04 -14.01
N ALA A 76 -52.73 67.78 -15.12
CA ALA A 76 -52.08 67.29 -16.32
C ALA A 76 -50.58 67.06 -16.10
N THR A 77 -49.90 67.96 -15.39
CA THR A 77 -48.48 67.81 -15.04
C THR A 77 -48.26 66.65 -14.07
N ALA A 78 -49.09 66.51 -13.03
CA ALA A 78 -49.02 65.38 -12.11
C ALA A 78 -49.23 64.03 -12.83
N ARG A 79 -50.23 63.94 -13.71
CA ARG A 79 -50.46 62.74 -14.54
C ARG A 79 -49.30 62.44 -15.50
N TYR A 80 -48.66 63.48 -16.02
CA TYR A 80 -47.49 63.29 -16.88
C TYR A 80 -46.30 62.77 -16.09
N GLN A 81 -46.03 63.33 -14.90
CA GLN A 81 -44.97 62.86 -13.99
C GLN A 81 -45.21 61.41 -13.58
N GLN A 82 -46.43 61.07 -13.16
CA GLN A 82 -46.79 59.70 -12.81
C GLN A 82 -46.51 58.72 -13.96
N ARG A 83 -46.87 59.06 -15.20
CA ARG A 83 -46.59 58.20 -16.35
C ARG A 83 -45.10 58.03 -16.63
N LEU A 84 -44.29 59.07 -16.40
CA LEU A 84 -42.83 58.96 -16.54
C LEU A 84 -42.24 58.03 -15.47
N GLU A 85 -42.70 58.17 -14.22
CA GLU A 85 -42.28 57.30 -13.12
C GLU A 85 -42.69 55.84 -13.36
N GLU A 86 -43.90 55.60 -13.85
CA GLU A 86 -44.37 54.27 -14.23
C GLU A 86 -43.51 53.67 -15.35
N GLN A 87 -43.17 54.44 -16.38
CA GLN A 87 -42.28 53.99 -17.46
C GLN A 87 -40.86 53.67 -16.98
N GLN A 88 -40.31 54.49 -16.08
CA GLN A 88 -39.00 54.25 -15.48
C GLN A 88 -39.04 52.97 -14.63
N TYR A 89 -40.08 52.80 -13.83
CA TYR A 89 -40.27 51.59 -13.03
C TYR A 89 -40.36 50.34 -13.90
N ASP A 90 -41.12 50.38 -14.99
CA ASP A 90 -41.23 49.26 -15.92
C ASP A 90 -39.87 48.93 -16.59
N GLN A 91 -39.08 49.94 -16.96
CA GLN A 91 -37.73 49.76 -17.48
C GLN A 91 -36.80 49.10 -16.45
N ASP A 92 -36.78 49.62 -15.23
CA ASP A 92 -35.96 49.08 -14.14
C ASP A 92 -36.33 47.63 -13.82
N ARG A 93 -37.62 47.29 -13.87
CA ARG A 93 -38.09 45.92 -13.69
C ARG A 93 -37.57 44.98 -14.76
N VAL A 94 -37.68 45.37 -16.03
CA VAL A 94 -37.18 44.56 -17.16
C VAL A 94 -35.67 44.38 -17.05
N ASP A 95 -34.92 45.44 -16.68
CA ASP A 95 -33.48 45.38 -16.48
C ASP A 95 -33.08 44.43 -15.34
N LEU A 96 -33.84 44.42 -14.25
CA LEU A 96 -33.64 43.48 -13.14
C LEU A 96 -33.90 42.04 -13.59
N ASP A 97 -34.95 41.79 -14.36
CA ASP A 97 -35.26 40.46 -14.89
C ASP A 97 -34.17 39.97 -15.85
N ILE A 98 -33.66 40.84 -16.73
CA ILE A 98 -32.54 40.53 -17.62
C ILE A 98 -31.28 40.17 -16.81
N LYS A 99 -30.96 40.97 -15.79
CA LYS A 99 -29.82 40.70 -14.89
C LYS A 99 -29.99 39.38 -14.15
N ALA A 100 -31.20 39.07 -13.67
CA ALA A 100 -31.50 37.82 -13.00
C ALA A 100 -31.27 36.61 -13.91
N LEU A 101 -31.74 36.67 -15.17
CA LEU A 101 -31.51 35.62 -16.15
C LEU A 101 -30.02 35.43 -16.48
N LEU A 102 -29.27 36.53 -16.64
CA LEU A 102 -27.82 36.47 -16.87
C LEU A 102 -27.09 35.81 -15.69
N LEU A 103 -27.43 36.19 -14.46
CA LEU A 103 -26.84 35.61 -13.25
C LEU A 103 -27.17 34.13 -13.13
N GLN A 104 -28.42 33.73 -13.41
CA GLN A 104 -28.82 32.34 -13.41
C GLN A 104 -28.01 31.52 -14.42
N LYS A 105 -27.84 32.03 -15.66
CA LYS A 105 -27.04 31.36 -16.69
C LYS A 105 -25.58 31.16 -16.25
N ILE A 106 -24.96 32.21 -15.70
CA ILE A 106 -23.59 32.15 -15.18
C ILE A 106 -23.49 31.14 -14.03
N GLU A 107 -24.48 31.10 -13.14
CA GLU A 107 -24.51 30.15 -12.04
C GLU A 107 -24.64 28.71 -12.54
N GLU A 108 -25.52 28.45 -13.50
CA GLU A 108 -25.67 27.13 -14.13
C GLU A 108 -24.36 26.67 -14.78
N GLU A 109 -23.67 27.55 -15.51
CA GLU A 109 -22.37 27.26 -16.11
C GLU A 109 -21.31 26.94 -15.04
N ARG A 110 -21.27 27.71 -13.94
CA ARG A 110 -20.37 27.44 -12.80
C ARG A 110 -20.68 26.09 -12.14
N ARG A 111 -21.95 25.77 -11.91
CA ARG A 111 -22.37 24.48 -11.35
C ARG A 111 -21.96 23.33 -12.26
N ARG A 112 -22.18 23.46 -13.57
CA ARG A 112 -21.75 22.45 -14.57
C ARG A 112 -20.23 22.27 -14.56
N ALA A 113 -19.47 23.36 -14.54
CA ALA A 113 -18.01 23.31 -14.46
C ALA A 113 -17.52 22.63 -13.17
N ALA A 114 -18.13 22.93 -12.02
CA ALA A 114 -17.80 22.29 -10.75
C ALA A 114 -18.10 20.78 -10.76
N VAL A 115 -19.23 20.37 -11.34
CA VAL A 115 -19.59 18.95 -11.49
C VAL A 115 -18.60 18.23 -12.41
N LEU A 116 -18.22 18.83 -13.54
CA LEU A 116 -17.23 18.26 -14.45
C LEU A 116 -15.85 18.14 -13.77
N ALA A 117 -15.38 19.19 -13.10
CA ALA A 117 -14.12 19.13 -12.36
C ALA A 117 -14.13 18.03 -11.27
N THR A 118 -15.25 17.87 -10.56
CA THR A 118 -15.40 16.80 -9.56
C THR A 118 -15.39 15.42 -10.21
N LYS A 119 -16.07 15.24 -11.35
CA LYS A 119 -16.06 13.99 -12.12
C LYS A 119 -14.64 13.65 -12.56
N ASP A 120 -13.92 14.61 -13.13
CA ASP A 120 -12.55 14.41 -13.63
C ASP A 120 -11.58 14.06 -12.48
N PHE A 121 -11.71 14.75 -11.34
CA PHE A 121 -10.97 14.43 -10.12
C PHE A 121 -11.26 13.00 -9.63
N ASN A 122 -12.53 12.59 -9.59
CA ASN A 122 -12.92 11.25 -9.17
C ASN A 122 -12.38 10.19 -10.13
N LEU A 123 -12.41 10.44 -11.45
CA LEU A 123 -11.85 9.55 -12.46
C LEU A 123 -10.33 9.40 -12.29
N ALA A 124 -9.61 10.51 -12.11
CA ALA A 124 -8.17 10.49 -11.88
C ALA A 124 -7.81 9.74 -10.59
N THR A 125 -8.55 10.01 -9.51
CA THR A 125 -8.38 9.33 -8.22
C THR A 125 -8.68 7.83 -8.32
N ALA A 126 -9.71 7.43 -9.07
CA ALA A 126 -10.04 6.03 -9.30
C ALA A 126 -8.95 5.31 -10.10
N ALA A 127 -8.41 5.95 -11.14
CA ALA A 127 -7.31 5.42 -11.94
C ALA A 127 -6.03 5.25 -11.09
N GLU A 128 -5.65 6.27 -10.32
CA GLU A 128 -4.50 6.22 -9.42
C GLU A 128 -4.65 5.10 -8.38
N ASN A 129 -5.84 4.96 -7.79
CA ASN A 129 -6.12 3.91 -6.82
C ASN A 129 -6.09 2.51 -7.46
N ALA A 130 -6.57 2.36 -8.70
CA ALA A 130 -6.47 1.10 -9.43
C ALA A 130 -5.02 0.72 -9.70
N GLU A 131 -4.19 1.68 -10.14
CA GLU A 131 -2.75 1.46 -10.37
C GLU A 131 -2.02 1.10 -9.07
N LYS A 132 -2.31 1.81 -7.97
CA LYS A 132 -1.77 1.49 -6.64
C LYS A 132 -2.14 0.08 -6.20
N ARG A 133 -3.40 -0.33 -6.40
CA ARG A 133 -3.85 -1.70 -6.08
C ARG A 133 -3.16 -2.73 -6.94
N TRP A 134 -3.01 -2.48 -8.24
CA TRP A 134 -2.31 -3.36 -9.15
C TRP A 134 -0.84 -3.54 -8.75
N LYS A 135 -0.12 -2.45 -8.47
CA LYS A 135 1.28 -2.50 -8.01
C LYS A 135 1.42 -3.26 -6.70
N LYS A 136 0.53 -3.01 -5.72
CA LYS A 136 0.52 -3.74 -4.46
C LYS A 136 0.25 -5.22 -4.65
N TRP A 137 -0.71 -5.57 -5.49
CA TRP A 137 -1.01 -6.96 -5.81
C TRP A 137 0.19 -7.65 -6.46
N GLN A 138 0.83 -7.01 -7.44
CA GLN A 138 2.06 -7.51 -8.06
C GLN A 138 3.19 -7.73 -7.04
N GLN A 139 3.43 -6.75 -6.17
CA GLN A 139 4.42 -6.85 -5.10
C GLN A 139 4.12 -8.01 -4.14
N GLN A 140 2.86 -8.13 -3.70
CA GLN A 140 2.44 -9.24 -2.85
C GLN A 140 2.62 -10.58 -3.55
N GLN A 141 2.24 -10.70 -4.83
CA GLN A 141 2.46 -11.92 -5.59
C GLN A 141 3.95 -12.28 -5.69
N GLU A 142 4.83 -11.30 -5.93
CA GLU A 142 6.28 -11.55 -5.91
C GLU A 142 6.79 -11.97 -4.55
N GLU A 143 6.33 -11.34 -3.47
CA GLU A 143 6.70 -11.69 -2.09
C GLU A 143 6.19 -13.08 -1.71
N ASP A 144 4.95 -13.41 -2.04
CA ASP A 144 4.34 -14.72 -1.83
C ASP A 144 5.09 -15.80 -2.61
N ASN A 145 5.41 -15.54 -3.89
CA ASN A 145 6.21 -16.47 -4.70
C ASN A 145 7.63 -16.64 -4.13
N ARG A 146 8.28 -15.56 -3.70
CA ARG A 146 9.63 -15.63 -3.08
C ARG A 146 9.57 -16.43 -1.78
N THR A 147 8.60 -16.17 -0.92
CA THR A 147 8.44 -16.86 0.35
C THR A 147 8.11 -18.33 0.15
N ASP A 148 7.24 -18.67 -0.82
CA ASP A 148 6.95 -20.06 -1.19
C ASP A 148 8.21 -20.79 -1.69
N ILE A 149 8.97 -20.18 -2.61
CA ILE A 149 10.24 -20.75 -3.08
C ILE A 149 11.22 -20.97 -1.91
N LEU A 150 11.38 -19.98 -1.02
CA LEU A 150 12.24 -20.11 0.15
C LEU A 150 11.77 -21.21 1.09
N ASN A 151 10.46 -21.31 1.34
CA ASN A 151 9.86 -22.36 2.17
C ASN A 151 10.06 -23.74 1.55
N GLN A 152 9.98 -23.89 0.23
CA GLN A 152 10.26 -25.15 -0.44
C GLN A 152 11.74 -25.53 -0.35
N LEU A 153 12.64 -24.58 -0.58
CA LEU A 153 14.10 -24.77 -0.49
C LEU A 153 14.54 -25.14 0.93
N GLN A 154 14.02 -24.45 1.93
CA GLN A 154 14.27 -24.74 3.36
C GLN A 154 13.47 -25.93 3.86
N GLY A 155 12.42 -26.31 3.12
CA GLY A 155 11.53 -27.41 3.44
C GLY A 155 12.28 -28.73 3.56
N GLU A 156 11.70 -29.63 4.34
CA GLU A 156 12.31 -30.89 4.73
C GLU A 156 12.76 -31.76 3.55
N LEU A 157 11.99 -31.73 2.46
CA LEU A 157 12.27 -32.53 1.27
C LEU A 157 13.59 -32.12 0.59
N LEU A 158 13.85 -30.81 0.45
CA LEU A 158 15.01 -30.29 -0.28
C LEU A 158 16.21 -30.03 0.64
N SER A 159 15.99 -29.60 1.88
CA SER A 159 17.04 -29.26 2.86
C SER A 159 17.89 -30.46 3.30
N LYS A 160 17.40 -31.69 3.09
CA LYS A 160 18.08 -32.95 3.50
C LYS A 160 18.62 -32.92 4.94
N SER A 161 17.90 -32.28 5.87
CA SER A 161 18.27 -32.34 7.29
C SER A 161 18.27 -33.80 7.76
N GLN A 162 19.34 -34.20 8.46
CA GLN A 162 19.54 -35.54 8.98
C GLN A 162 18.66 -35.82 10.23
N GLU A 163 18.13 -34.76 10.84
CA GLU A 163 17.30 -34.81 12.04
C GLU A 163 15.91 -35.43 11.79
N GLN A 164 15.48 -35.51 10.51
CA GLN A 164 14.23 -36.16 10.06
C GLN A 164 14.19 -37.68 10.31
N GLY A 165 15.36 -38.29 10.49
CA GLY A 165 15.46 -39.71 10.82
C GLY A 165 15.10 -40.02 12.27
N ILE A 166 15.05 -39.01 13.16
CA ILE A 166 14.89 -39.22 14.59
C ILE A 166 13.42 -39.49 14.91
N THR A 167 13.15 -40.65 15.51
CA THR A 167 11.79 -41.01 15.95
C THR A 167 11.36 -40.11 17.10
N VAL A 168 10.04 -39.91 17.28
CA VAL A 168 9.44 -39.20 18.43
C VAL A 168 9.92 -39.76 19.79
N LEU A 169 10.30 -41.04 19.84
CA LEU A 169 10.86 -41.72 21.01
C LEU A 169 12.35 -41.42 21.28
N GLY A 170 13.02 -40.65 20.42
CA GLY A 170 14.44 -40.28 20.55
C GLY A 170 15.43 -41.36 20.06
N LEU A 171 16.73 -41.02 20.11
CA LEU A 171 17.80 -41.98 19.82
C LEU A 171 17.81 -43.13 20.85
N PRO A 172 18.11 -44.38 20.45
CA PRO A 172 18.83 -44.76 19.23
C PRO A 172 17.92 -45.17 18.05
N HIS A 173 16.61 -44.99 18.16
CA HIS A 173 15.66 -45.51 17.16
C HIS A 173 15.43 -44.50 16.03
N LEU A 174 15.86 -44.89 14.83
CA LEU A 174 15.63 -44.13 13.60
C LEU A 174 14.37 -44.65 12.88
N ARG A 175 13.65 -43.74 12.22
CA ARG A 175 12.47 -44.08 11.44
C ARG A 175 12.91 -44.79 10.14
N PRO A 176 12.39 -46.00 9.82
CA PRO A 176 12.82 -46.77 8.65
C PRO A 176 12.69 -45.99 7.32
N ASP A 177 11.59 -45.25 7.17
CA ASP A 177 11.26 -44.52 5.93
C ASP A 177 12.20 -43.33 5.62
N SER A 178 12.91 -42.81 6.64
CA SER A 178 13.73 -41.60 6.53
C SER A 178 15.22 -41.83 6.83
N CYS A 179 15.66 -43.09 6.90
CA CYS A 179 17.07 -43.46 7.07
C CYS A 179 17.91 -43.10 5.83
N LYS A 180 18.71 -42.02 5.92
CA LYS A 180 19.60 -41.54 4.84
C LYS A 180 21.07 -42.01 5.00
N GLY A 181 21.26 -43.25 5.44
CA GLY A 181 22.59 -43.83 5.64
C GLY A 181 23.29 -43.40 6.93
N LEU A 182 24.60 -43.68 7.01
CA LEU A 182 25.43 -43.41 8.19
C LEU A 182 25.87 -41.94 8.24
N THR A 183 26.00 -41.41 9.46
CA THR A 183 26.51 -40.06 9.67
C THR A 183 28.01 -40.02 9.37
N ASN A 184 28.54 -38.89 8.86
CA ASN A 184 29.98 -38.73 8.63
C ASN A 184 30.84 -39.06 9.87
N LYS A 185 30.36 -38.71 11.06
CA LYS A 185 31.03 -39.06 12.33
C LYS A 185 31.10 -40.57 12.59
N GLN A 186 30.03 -41.30 12.25
CA GLN A 186 29.98 -42.76 12.37
C GLN A 186 30.88 -43.42 11.32
N LEU A 187 30.91 -42.90 10.10
CA LEU A 187 31.83 -43.38 9.06
C LEU A 187 33.29 -43.17 9.47
N GLN A 188 33.64 -42.01 10.01
CA GLN A 188 34.98 -41.76 10.56
C GLN A 188 35.34 -42.75 11.66
N HIS A 189 34.45 -42.96 12.63
CA HIS A 189 34.68 -43.96 13.68
C HIS A 189 34.93 -45.37 13.11
N ILE A 190 34.20 -45.80 12.09
CA ILE A 190 34.42 -47.10 11.44
C ILE A 190 35.78 -47.15 10.75
N ILE A 191 36.16 -46.08 10.04
CA ILE A 191 37.48 -45.96 9.40
C ILE A 191 38.58 -46.06 10.45
N ASP A 192 38.46 -45.33 11.56
CA ASP A 192 39.43 -45.32 12.65
C ASP A 192 39.54 -46.71 13.29
N CYS A 193 38.41 -47.38 13.56
CA CYS A 193 38.40 -48.75 14.06
C CYS A 193 39.06 -49.74 13.08
N HIS A 194 38.81 -49.62 11.77
CA HIS A 194 39.47 -50.47 10.78
C HIS A 194 40.97 -50.22 10.73
N GLN A 195 41.42 -48.97 10.87
CA GLN A 195 42.85 -48.66 10.94
C GLN A 195 43.50 -49.31 12.17
N GLN A 196 42.87 -49.20 13.33
CA GLN A 196 43.33 -49.86 14.56
C GLN A 196 43.43 -51.37 14.37
N GLN A 197 42.41 -52.01 13.78
CA GLN A 197 42.44 -53.46 13.51
C GLN A 197 43.57 -53.87 12.55
N ILE A 198 43.88 -53.05 11.54
CA ILE A 198 45.00 -53.30 10.63
C ILE A 198 46.33 -53.18 11.37
N GLU A 199 46.47 -52.19 12.25
CA GLU A 199 47.67 -52.00 13.07
C GLU A 199 47.88 -53.15 14.07
N GLU A 200 46.81 -53.56 14.77
CA GLU A 200 46.82 -54.70 15.68
C GLU A 200 47.23 -55.98 14.95
N LYS A 201 46.60 -56.30 13.80
CA LYS A 201 46.97 -57.48 13.00
C LYS A 201 48.41 -57.44 12.50
N ARG A 202 48.93 -56.27 12.12
CA ARG A 202 50.34 -56.13 11.70
C ARG A 202 51.29 -56.38 12.88
N ALA A 203 50.95 -55.90 14.08
CA ALA A 203 51.74 -56.12 15.27
C ALA A 203 51.74 -57.61 15.68
N GLU A 204 50.59 -58.28 15.62
CA GLU A 204 50.47 -59.73 15.84
C GLU A 204 51.33 -60.52 14.85
N GLN A 205 51.26 -60.20 13.56
CA GLN A 205 52.09 -60.84 12.53
C GLN A 205 53.59 -60.68 12.80
N GLN A 206 54.03 -59.48 13.20
CA GLN A 206 55.44 -59.25 13.57
C GLN A 206 55.85 -60.10 14.79
N GLN A 207 54.98 -60.26 15.79
CA GLN A 207 55.28 -61.13 16.93
C GLN A 207 55.35 -62.60 16.51
N GLU A 208 54.42 -63.08 15.68
CA GLU A 208 54.42 -64.45 15.17
C GLU A 208 55.68 -64.75 14.33
N GLU A 209 56.09 -63.83 13.45
CA GLU A 209 57.33 -63.95 12.68
C GLU A 209 58.56 -64.05 13.60
N LEU A 210 58.66 -63.18 14.62
CA LEU A 210 59.74 -63.24 15.60
C LEU A 210 59.74 -64.56 16.39
N HIS A 211 58.56 -65.08 16.76
CA HIS A 211 58.43 -66.36 17.43
C HIS A 211 58.84 -67.53 16.53
N GLN A 212 58.44 -67.51 15.26
CA GLN A 212 58.82 -68.51 14.26
C GLN A 212 60.33 -68.49 14.00
N ASP A 213 60.92 -67.31 13.86
CA ASP A 213 62.37 -67.16 13.69
C ASP A 213 63.15 -67.70 14.89
N GLN A 214 62.71 -67.37 16.11
CA GLN A 214 63.31 -67.92 17.33
C GLN A 214 63.22 -69.46 17.36
N PHE A 215 62.07 -70.01 17.00
CA PHE A 215 61.87 -71.45 16.93
C PHE A 215 62.76 -72.11 15.87
N CYS A 216 62.85 -71.53 14.67
CA CYS A 216 63.72 -72.00 13.58
C CYS A 216 65.20 -71.99 14.00
N VAL A 217 65.68 -70.90 14.62
CA VAL A 217 67.05 -70.79 15.12
C VAL A 217 67.33 -71.81 16.23
N ALA A 218 66.41 -71.99 17.17
CA ALA A 218 66.54 -72.99 18.23
C ALA A 218 66.59 -74.42 17.65
N SER A 219 65.69 -74.73 16.71
CA SER A 219 65.64 -76.02 16.00
C SER A 219 66.96 -76.28 15.26
N ALA A 220 67.44 -75.33 14.45
CA ALA A 220 68.72 -75.43 13.74
C ALA A 220 69.90 -75.65 14.70
N ARG A 221 69.92 -74.95 15.85
CA ARG A 221 70.95 -75.14 16.89
C ARG A 221 70.91 -76.55 17.47
N THR A 222 69.73 -77.10 17.77
CA THR A 222 69.60 -78.46 18.28
C THR A 222 70.04 -79.50 17.25
N ALA A 223 69.68 -79.32 15.98
CA ALA A 223 70.10 -80.19 14.87
C ALA A 223 71.64 -80.22 14.73
N LEU A 224 72.30 -79.06 14.77
CA LEU A 224 73.77 -78.96 14.74
C LEU A 224 74.43 -79.66 15.94
N LEU A 225 73.84 -79.58 17.14
CA LEU A 225 74.35 -80.28 18.32
C LEU A 225 74.24 -81.81 18.18
N LEU A 226 73.12 -82.29 17.63
CA LEU A 226 72.91 -83.71 17.34
C LEU A 226 73.87 -84.22 16.27
N GLU A 227 74.09 -83.46 15.19
CA GLU A 227 75.03 -83.80 14.12
C GLU A 227 76.47 -83.92 14.68
N ARG A 228 76.89 -82.97 15.51
CA ARG A 228 78.20 -83.03 16.20
C ARG A 228 78.32 -84.24 17.12
N ARG A 229 77.25 -84.60 17.85
CA ARG A 229 77.20 -85.81 18.67
C ARG A 229 77.35 -87.06 17.80
N GLN A 230 76.63 -87.14 16.70
CA GLN A 230 76.70 -88.26 15.76
C GLN A 230 78.11 -88.38 15.15
N ALA A 231 78.74 -87.26 14.77
CA ALA A 231 80.11 -87.25 14.26
C ALA A 231 81.12 -87.78 15.29
N ARG A 232 80.95 -87.47 16.59
CA ARG A 232 81.80 -88.02 17.66
C ARG A 232 81.61 -89.53 17.81
N ILE A 233 80.36 -90.00 17.81
CA ILE A 233 80.03 -91.44 17.89
C ILE A 233 80.61 -92.18 16.67
N ASN A 234 80.41 -91.65 15.46
CA ASN A 234 80.96 -92.21 14.23
C ASN A 234 82.49 -92.28 14.28
N LYS A 235 83.16 -91.25 14.83
CA LYS A 235 84.62 -91.25 15.02
C LYS A 235 85.07 -92.31 16.02
N GLN A 236 84.33 -92.52 17.11
CA GLN A 236 84.59 -93.62 18.04
C GLN A 236 84.39 -94.98 17.39
N LEU A 237 83.31 -95.16 16.62
CA LEU A 237 83.00 -96.39 15.90
C LEU A 237 84.07 -96.73 14.85
N ARG A 238 84.56 -95.73 14.11
CA ARG A 238 85.68 -95.89 13.18
C ARG A 238 86.95 -96.33 13.91
N ARG A 239 87.30 -95.68 15.04
CA ARG A 239 88.45 -96.10 15.86
C ARG A 239 88.31 -97.52 16.40
N THR A 240 87.12 -97.96 16.78
CA THR A 240 86.91 -99.35 17.22
C THR A 240 87.05 -100.32 16.06
N LEU A 241 86.50 -100.00 14.88
CA LEU A 241 86.65 -100.81 13.66
C LEU A 241 88.12 -100.91 13.22
N ASP A 242 88.87 -99.81 13.28
CA ASP A 242 90.29 -99.79 12.94
C ASP A 242 91.10 -100.67 13.90
N LYS A 243 90.79 -100.64 15.20
CA LYS A 243 91.41 -101.54 16.20
C LYS A 243 91.09 -103.01 15.95
N THR A 244 89.83 -103.35 15.67
CA THR A 244 89.45 -104.75 15.37
C THR A 244 90.09 -105.23 14.08
N ASN A 245 90.19 -104.37 13.05
CA ASN A 245 90.87 -104.71 11.81
C ASN A 245 92.37 -104.93 12.01
N ALA A 246 93.03 -104.14 12.85
CA ALA A 246 94.44 -104.36 13.20
C ALA A 246 94.64 -105.72 13.90
N GLN A 247 93.80 -106.06 14.87
CA GLN A 247 93.84 -107.36 15.56
C GLN A 247 93.58 -108.54 14.60
N LEU A 248 92.61 -108.40 13.69
CA LEU A 248 92.35 -109.41 12.65
C LEU A 248 93.53 -109.55 11.68
N SER A 249 94.20 -108.45 11.34
CA SER A 249 95.40 -108.47 10.48
C SER A 249 96.58 -109.15 11.16
N GLU A 250 96.82 -108.91 12.44
CA GLU A 250 97.84 -109.63 13.22
C GLU A 250 97.52 -111.13 13.30
N ALA A 251 96.28 -111.49 13.64
CA ALA A 251 95.85 -112.89 13.68
C ALA A 251 95.98 -113.61 12.32
N HIS A 252 95.72 -112.91 11.22
CA HIS A 252 95.90 -113.45 9.87
C HIS A 252 97.39 -113.60 9.51
N HIS A 253 98.26 -112.70 9.98
CA HIS A 253 99.71 -112.82 9.79
C HIS A 253 100.28 -114.01 10.58
N GLU A 254 99.87 -114.19 11.83
CA GLU A 254 100.25 -115.34 12.67
C GLU A 254 99.78 -116.67 12.07
N GLN A 255 98.58 -116.72 11.48
CA GLN A 255 98.12 -117.91 10.74
C GLN A 255 99.00 -118.24 9.53
N LEU A 256 99.45 -117.24 8.77
CA LEU A 256 100.30 -117.44 7.59
C LEU A 256 101.70 -117.95 7.97
N GLU A 257 102.28 -117.45 9.07
CA GLU A 257 103.53 -117.94 9.65
C GLU A 257 103.40 -119.42 10.07
N ALA A 258 102.31 -119.78 10.74
CA ALA A 258 102.02 -121.16 11.13
C ALA A 258 101.84 -122.10 9.92
N PHE A 259 101.19 -121.64 8.85
CA PHE A 259 101.06 -122.37 7.59
C PHE A 259 102.41 -122.56 6.87
N HIS A 260 103.30 -121.58 6.92
CA HIS A 260 104.64 -121.67 6.34
C HIS A 260 105.53 -122.70 7.06
N MET A 261 105.44 -122.79 8.38
CA MET A 261 106.18 -123.80 9.18
C MET A 261 105.71 -125.24 8.90
N ILE A 262 104.43 -125.46 8.57
CA ILE A 262 103.89 -126.80 8.27
C ILE A 262 104.29 -127.27 6.85
N ARG A 263 104.46 -126.35 5.89
CA ARG A 263 104.73 -126.69 4.48
C ARG A 263 106.15 -127.23 4.21
N PHE A 264 107.14 -126.97 5.07
CA PHE A 264 108.51 -127.43 4.85
C PHE A 264 108.83 -128.84 5.38
N ARG A 265 107.87 -129.55 6.03
CA ARG A 265 108.14 -130.86 6.67
C ARG A 265 107.73 -132.11 5.88
N HIS A 266 107.04 -132.01 4.74
CA HIS A 266 106.52 -133.18 4.03
C HIS A 266 106.62 -133.05 2.51
N MET A 267 107.73 -133.48 1.91
CA MET A 267 107.72 -134.23 0.63
C MET A 267 109.10 -134.89 0.39
N ASP A 268 109.25 -136.14 0.86
CA ASP A 268 110.22 -137.13 0.37
C ASP A 268 109.51 -138.51 0.22
N THR A 269 109.13 -138.86 -1.03
CA THR A 269 109.04 -140.22 -1.64
C THR A 269 107.73 -141.10 -1.45
N PRO A 270 107.50 -142.21 -2.23
CA PRO A 270 106.59 -142.28 -3.42
C PRO A 270 105.69 -143.57 -3.55
N VAL A 271 105.02 -143.77 -4.72
CA VAL A 271 104.55 -145.04 -5.40
C VAL A 271 103.02 -145.25 -5.65
N HIS A 272 102.66 -145.10 -6.94
CA HIS A 272 101.77 -145.87 -7.87
C HIS A 272 100.34 -146.41 -7.58
N LEU A 273 99.42 -145.95 -8.46
CA LEU A 273 98.45 -146.65 -9.36
C LEU A 273 97.23 -147.46 -8.85
N LEU A 274 96.07 -147.03 -9.39
CA LEU A 274 95.06 -147.77 -10.22
C LEU A 274 93.62 -147.94 -9.67
N ILE A 275 92.68 -147.83 -10.64
CA ILE A 275 91.23 -148.16 -10.68
C ILE A 275 90.33 -146.89 -10.60
N CYS A 276 89.79 -146.29 -11.67
CA CYS A 276 88.87 -146.73 -12.75
C CYS A 276 87.40 -146.98 -12.36
N LEU A 277 86.53 -146.15 -12.98
CA LEU A 277 85.12 -146.35 -13.41
C LEU A 277 83.98 -146.13 -12.40
N LEU A 278 83.13 -145.12 -12.63
CA LEU A 278 81.80 -145.23 -13.28
C LEU A 278 80.97 -143.91 -13.14
N PHE A 279 80.57 -143.32 -14.30
CA PHE A 279 79.26 -142.69 -14.64
C PHE A 279 78.71 -141.51 -13.80
N SER A 280 77.87 -140.55 -14.26
CA SER A 280 77.40 -140.01 -15.55
C SER A 280 76.29 -138.98 -15.22
N VAL A 281 76.19 -137.89 -16.01
CA VAL A 281 74.94 -137.19 -16.41
C VAL A 281 74.14 -136.37 -15.37
N HIS A 282 74.44 -135.06 -15.24
CA HIS A 282 73.63 -133.91 -15.70
C HIS A 282 74.47 -132.64 -15.70
#